data_AF-A0A453EEB9-F1
#
_entry.id   AF-A0A453EEB9-F1
#
_cell.length_a   1.000
_cell.length_b   1.000
_cell.length_c   1.000
_cell.angle_alpha   90.00
_cell.angle_beta   90.00
_cell.angle_gamma   90.00
#
_symmetry.space_group_name_H-M   'P 1'
#
loop_
_entity.id
_entity.type
_entity.pdbx_description
1 polymer ?
#
loop_
_entity_poly.entity_id
_entity_poly.type
_entity_poly.pdbx_seq_one_letter_code
_entity_poly.pdbx_strand_id
1 'polypeptide(L)'
;RYGDMPVHNLLWRECAKSASDVSARMAVIPLVQEARGLDAGPRLVQKLIGFADHRSADIVAKVAEEELAHVSVGLYWFLKVCEMMGRVPGAAFRDLIKEHDVVMRGPFNYQSRDEAGIPREW
;
A
#
# COMPACT_ATOMS: atom_id res chain seq x y z
N ARG A 1 7.53 -0.77 23.88
CA ARG A 1 7.22 0.57 23.35
C ARG A 1 6.77 0.41 21.90
N TYR A 2 5.96 1.35 21.38
CA TYR A 2 5.58 1.33 19.96
C TYR A 2 6.84 1.38 19.10
N GLY A 3 6.95 0.51 18.09
CA GLY A 3 8.17 0.36 17.28
C GLY A 3 9.15 -0.73 17.73
N ASP A 4 9.03 -1.29 18.94
CA ASP A 4 10.04 -2.23 19.47
C ASP A 4 10.01 -3.63 18.82
N MET A 5 8.88 -4.01 18.21
CA MET A 5 8.75 -5.30 17.53
C MET A 5 9.29 -5.19 16.10
N PRO A 6 10.08 -6.19 15.61
CA PRO A 6 10.62 -6.17 14.26
C PRO A 6 9.59 -5.93 13.15
N VAL A 7 8.33 -6.36 13.37
CA VAL A 7 7.22 -6.15 12.43
C VAL A 7 6.90 -4.67 12.19
N HIS A 8 7.14 -3.78 13.17
CA HIS A 8 6.88 -2.35 13.04
C HIS A 8 7.92 -1.63 12.15
N ASN A 9 9.03 -2.28 11.81
CA ASN A 9 10.10 -1.68 11.01
C ASN A 9 9.89 -1.84 9.49
N LEU A 10 8.88 -2.60 9.05
CA LEU A 10 8.67 -2.87 7.62
C LEU A 10 8.48 -1.58 6.84
N LEU A 11 7.56 -0.71 7.29
CA LEU A 11 7.27 0.56 6.63
C LEU A 11 8.51 1.47 6.58
N TRP A 12 9.22 1.59 7.71
CA TRP A 12 10.45 2.37 7.80
C TRP A 12 11.56 1.89 6.87
N ARG A 13 11.69 0.57 6.68
CA ARG A 13 12.66 0.00 5.75
C ARG A 13 12.33 0.34 4.30
N GLU A 14 11.08 0.19 3.89
CA GLU A 14 10.66 0.56 2.52
C GLU A 14 10.73 2.09 2.31
N CYS A 15 10.51 2.86 3.38
CA CYS A 15 10.78 4.29 3.40
C CYS A 15 12.27 4.61 3.21
N ALA A 16 13.19 3.90 3.86
CA ALA A 16 14.62 4.15 3.68
C ALA A 16 15.07 3.86 2.24
N LYS A 17 14.57 2.79 1.62
CA LYS A 17 14.89 2.42 0.22
C LYS A 17 14.48 3.47 -0.81
N SER A 18 13.42 4.22 -0.54
CA SER A 18 12.83 5.22 -1.46
C SER A 18 13.08 6.66 -0.98
N ALA A 19 14.11 6.88 -0.15
CA ALA A 19 14.39 8.19 0.46
C ALA A 19 14.87 9.25 -0.54
N SER A 20 15.57 8.84 -1.60
CA SER A 20 16.19 9.75 -2.56
C SER A 20 15.35 10.02 -3.81
N ASP A 21 14.19 9.37 -3.97
CA ASP A 21 13.34 9.48 -5.16
C ASP A 21 11.87 9.57 -4.77
N VAL A 22 11.23 10.70 -5.11
CA VAL A 22 9.82 10.93 -4.82
C VAL A 22 8.89 10.03 -5.65
N SER A 23 9.25 9.70 -6.88
CA SER A 23 8.49 8.77 -7.72
C SER A 23 8.54 7.36 -7.13
N ALA A 24 9.71 6.92 -6.66
CA ALA A 24 9.86 5.69 -5.90
C ALA A 24 9.05 5.73 -4.60
N ARG A 25 9.09 6.84 -3.86
CA ARG A 25 8.32 7.00 -2.61
C ARG A 25 6.84 6.75 -2.84
N MET A 26 6.29 7.37 -3.88
CA MET A 26 4.87 7.26 -4.24
C MET A 26 4.53 5.85 -4.75
N ALA A 27 5.41 5.18 -5.50
CA ALA A 27 5.16 3.80 -5.91
C ALA A 27 5.21 2.82 -4.73
N VAL A 28 6.23 2.94 -3.88
CA VAL A 28 6.52 1.92 -2.85
C VAL A 28 5.60 2.03 -1.64
N ILE A 29 5.30 3.24 -1.18
CA ILE A 29 4.54 3.43 0.06
C ILE A 29 3.04 3.40 -0.19
N PRO A 30 2.41 4.41 -0.81
CA PRO A 30 0.96 4.39 -0.93
C PRO A 30 0.44 3.34 -1.93
N LEU A 31 1.15 3.08 -3.03
CA LEU A 31 0.64 2.13 -4.05
C LEU A 31 0.97 0.66 -3.75
N VAL A 32 1.94 0.37 -2.86
CA VAL A 32 2.25 -1.01 -2.46
C VAL A 32 2.05 -1.27 -0.97
N GLN A 33 2.60 -0.47 -0.05
CA GLN A 33 2.43 -0.73 1.38
C GLN A 33 0.98 -0.50 1.82
N GLU A 34 0.39 0.65 1.50
CA GLU A 34 -1.00 0.95 1.91
C GLU A 34 -2.01 0.07 1.14
N ALA A 35 -1.74 -0.22 -0.14
CA ALA A 35 -2.56 -1.14 -0.92
C ALA A 35 -2.59 -2.58 -0.35
N ARG A 36 -1.57 -3.01 0.41
CA ARG A 36 -1.65 -4.29 1.16
C ARG A 36 -2.69 -4.24 2.26
N GLY A 37 -2.99 -3.07 2.82
CA GLY A 37 -4.07 -2.87 3.76
C GLY A 37 -5.44 -3.20 3.15
N LEU A 38 -5.67 -2.82 1.89
CA LEU A 38 -6.87 -3.20 1.12
C LEU A 38 -7.01 -4.72 0.95
N ASP A 39 -5.88 -5.42 0.80
CA ASP A 39 -5.84 -6.88 0.56
C ASP A 39 -5.92 -7.72 1.84
N ALA A 40 -5.27 -7.25 2.90
CA ALA A 40 -5.05 -8.03 4.13
C ALA A 40 -5.98 -7.60 5.27
N GLY A 41 -6.39 -6.33 5.32
CA GLY A 41 -7.24 -5.77 6.37
C GLY A 41 -8.53 -6.56 6.59
N PRO A 42 -9.38 -6.76 5.56
CA PRO A 42 -10.62 -7.53 5.70
C PRO A 42 -10.39 -8.96 6.20
N ARG A 43 -9.30 -9.62 5.75
CA ARG A 43 -8.96 -10.98 6.19
C ARG A 43 -8.51 -11.02 7.65
N LEU A 44 -7.74 -10.01 8.09
CA LEU A 44 -7.32 -9.89 9.48
C LEU A 44 -8.53 -9.65 10.40
N VAL A 45 -9.49 -8.80 9.98
CA VAL A 45 -10.76 -8.59 10.70
C VAL A 45 -11.49 -9.91 10.90
N GLN A 46 -11.71 -10.69 9.83
CA GLN A 46 -12.41 -11.98 9.92
C GLN A 46 -11.69 -12.96 10.85
N LYS A 47 -10.35 -12.98 10.82
CA LYS A 47 -9.54 -13.83 11.69
C LYS A 47 -9.68 -13.44 13.17
N LEU A 48 -9.69 -12.14 13.48
CA LEU A 48 -9.85 -11.63 14.85
C LEU A 48 -11.25 -11.93 15.40
N ILE A 49 -12.29 -11.75 14.59
CA ILE A 49 -13.67 -12.15 14.94
C ILE A 49 -13.73 -13.65 15.26
N GLY A 50 -13.08 -14.49 14.45
CA GLY A 50 -12.99 -15.94 14.69
C GLY A 50 -12.31 -16.33 16.01
N PHE A 51 -11.45 -15.45 16.55
CA PHE A 51 -10.84 -15.61 17.89
C PHE A 51 -11.61 -14.91 19.02
N ALA A 52 -12.82 -14.41 18.74
CA ALA A 52 -13.64 -13.62 19.66
C ALA A 52 -12.98 -12.31 20.16
N ASP A 53 -11.96 -11.82 19.44
CA ASP A 53 -11.35 -10.51 19.72
C ASP A 53 -12.04 -9.41 18.89
N HIS A 54 -13.28 -9.13 19.25
CA HIS A 54 -14.12 -8.14 18.55
C HIS A 54 -13.54 -6.73 18.65
N ARG A 55 -12.94 -6.37 19.79
CA ARG A 55 -12.37 -5.04 20.01
C ARG A 55 -11.21 -4.77 19.04
N SER A 56 -10.28 -5.72 18.87
CA SER A 56 -9.21 -5.55 17.90
C SER A 56 -9.73 -5.60 16.46
N ALA A 57 -10.74 -6.43 16.20
CA ALA A 57 -11.38 -6.50 14.88
C ALA A 57 -11.98 -5.16 14.45
N ASP A 58 -12.70 -4.47 15.35
CA ASP A 58 -13.30 -3.16 15.06
C ASP A 58 -12.23 -2.09 14.76
N ILE A 59 -11.12 -2.10 15.50
CA ILE A 59 -10.00 -1.19 15.26
C ILE A 59 -9.37 -1.47 13.89
N VAL A 60 -9.08 -2.73 13.57
CA VAL A 60 -8.49 -3.11 12.28
C VAL A 60 -9.43 -2.82 11.12
N ALA A 61 -10.74 -3.00 11.30
CA ALA A 61 -11.74 -2.65 10.29
C ALA A 61 -11.69 -1.16 9.98
N LYS A 62 -11.62 -0.32 11.01
CA LYS A 62 -11.52 1.13 10.83
C LYS A 62 -10.24 1.53 10.09
N VAL A 63 -9.10 0.95 10.43
CA VAL A 63 -7.83 1.19 9.73
C VAL A 63 -7.94 0.76 8.27
N ALA A 64 -8.50 -0.43 7.99
CA ALA A 64 -8.63 -0.95 6.64
C ALA A 64 -9.55 -0.09 5.74
N GLU A 65 -10.59 0.52 6.31
CA GLU A 65 -11.46 1.47 5.59
C GLU A 65 -10.69 2.73 5.15
N GLU A 66 -9.77 3.22 5.98
CA GLU A 66 -8.99 4.44 5.71
C GLU A 66 -7.98 4.23 4.57
N GLU A 67 -7.51 3.00 4.36
CA GLU A 67 -6.52 2.69 3.31
C GLU A 67 -7.02 2.98 1.90
N LEU A 68 -8.33 2.95 1.66
CA LEU A 68 -8.88 3.30 0.35
C LEU A 68 -8.51 4.73 -0.03
N ALA A 69 -8.67 5.66 0.91
CA ALA A 69 -8.32 7.06 0.71
C ALA A 69 -6.79 7.26 0.59
N HIS A 70 -5.99 6.56 1.42
CA HIS A 70 -4.53 6.64 1.35
C HIS A 70 -3.99 6.22 -0.03
N VAL A 71 -4.49 5.10 -0.54
CA VAL A 71 -4.09 4.57 -1.85
C VAL A 71 -4.55 5.50 -2.97
N SER A 72 -5.80 5.99 -2.90
CA SER A 72 -6.36 6.89 -3.92
C SER A 72 -5.59 8.22 -4.02
N VAL A 73 -5.27 8.81 -2.87
CA VAL A 73 -4.46 10.04 -2.80
C VAL A 73 -3.03 9.79 -3.27
N GLY A 74 -2.45 8.65 -2.92
CA GLY A 74 -1.13 8.27 -3.39
C GLY A 74 -1.07 8.06 -4.90
N LEU A 75 -2.10 7.44 -5.49
CA LEU A 75 -2.22 7.29 -6.94
C LEU A 75 -2.30 8.64 -7.63
N TYR A 76 -3.12 9.54 -7.13
CA TYR A 76 -3.21 10.90 -7.65
C TYR A 76 -1.84 11.59 -7.72
N TRP A 77 -1.07 11.54 -6.62
CA TRP A 77 0.26 12.16 -6.58
C TRP A 77 1.28 11.41 -7.43
N PHE A 78 1.24 10.09 -7.49
CA PHE A 78 2.09 9.30 -8.38
C PHE A 78 1.88 9.68 -9.85
N LEU A 79 0.62 9.83 -10.27
CA LEU A 79 0.27 10.26 -11.63
C LEU A 79 0.79 11.67 -11.91
N LYS A 80 0.66 12.60 -10.95
CA LYS A 80 1.19 13.97 -11.07
C LYS A 80 2.71 14.01 -11.17
N VAL A 81 3.42 13.18 -10.38
CA VAL A 81 4.88 13.06 -10.46
C VAL A 81 5.29 12.48 -11.82
N CYS A 82 4.60 11.46 -12.32
CA CYS A 82 4.87 10.90 -13.65
C CYS A 82 4.67 11.93 -14.75
N GLU A 83 3.59 12.73 -14.67
CA GLU A 83 3.31 13.83 -15.60
C GLU A 83 4.45 14.86 -15.60
N MET A 84 4.88 15.33 -14.42
CA MET A 84 5.97 16.31 -14.28
C MET A 84 7.32 15.77 -14.79
N MET A 85 7.54 14.47 -14.70
CA MET A 85 8.77 13.81 -15.16
C MET A 85 8.67 13.31 -16.62
N GLY A 86 7.53 13.47 -17.29
CA GLY A 86 7.31 12.96 -18.64
C GLY A 86 7.36 11.44 -18.76
N ARG A 87 7.01 10.69 -17.70
CA ARG A 87 7.03 9.22 -17.67
C ARG A 87 5.63 8.65 -17.86
N VAL A 88 5.53 7.50 -18.53
CA VAL A 88 4.28 6.73 -18.64
C VAL A 88 4.03 6.02 -17.29
N PRO A 89 2.92 6.28 -16.57
CA PRO A 89 2.75 5.83 -15.18
C PRO A 89 2.89 4.33 -14.96
N GLY A 90 2.20 3.49 -15.75
CA GLY A 90 2.28 2.03 -15.57
C GLY A 90 3.67 1.46 -15.86
N ALA A 91 4.41 2.04 -16.81
CA ALA A 91 5.80 1.65 -17.06
C ALA A 91 6.70 2.10 -15.90
N ALA A 92 6.58 3.35 -15.48
CA ALA A 92 7.32 3.90 -14.36
C ALA A 92 7.08 3.11 -13.07
N PHE A 93 5.82 2.73 -12.79
CA PHE A 93 5.48 1.91 -11.63
C PHE A 93 6.23 0.59 -11.66
N ARG A 94 6.12 -0.19 -12.75
CA ARG A 94 6.82 -1.48 -12.88
C ARG A 94 8.33 -1.35 -12.78
N ASP A 95 8.91 -0.32 -13.39
CA ASP A 95 10.34 -0.05 -13.32
C ASP A 95 10.78 0.24 -11.88
N LEU A 96 10.05 1.10 -11.16
CA LEU A 96 10.35 1.47 -9.78
C LEU A 96 10.18 0.29 -8.81
N ILE A 97 9.13 -0.53 -8.98
CA ILE A 97 8.93 -1.73 -8.17
C ILE A 97 10.10 -2.71 -8.35
N LYS A 98 10.59 -2.85 -9.57
CA LYS A 98 11.75 -3.69 -9.88
C LYS A 98 13.06 -3.10 -9.36
N GLU A 99 13.28 -1.80 -9.56
CA GLU A 99 14.49 -1.09 -9.12
C GLU A 99 14.68 -1.13 -7.60
N HIS A 100 13.59 -1.00 -6.84
CA HIS A 100 13.63 -0.98 -5.37
C HIS A 100 13.39 -2.35 -4.72
N ASP A 101 13.38 -3.44 -5.51
CA ASP A 101 13.15 -4.82 -5.05
C ASP A 101 11.92 -4.94 -4.14
N VAL A 102 10.80 -4.41 -4.62
CA VAL A 102 9.53 -4.42 -3.90
C VAL A 102 8.68 -5.58 -4.38
N VAL A 103 8.40 -6.52 -3.49
CA VAL A 103 7.62 -7.71 -3.84
C VAL A 103 6.14 -7.46 -3.55
N MET A 104 5.30 -7.55 -4.59
CA MET A 104 3.84 -7.59 -4.43
C MET A 104 3.38 -9.04 -4.29
N ARG A 105 2.70 -9.36 -3.18
CA ARG A 105 2.16 -10.70 -2.92
C ARG A 105 0.67 -10.62 -2.68
N GLY A 106 -0.06 -11.38 -3.47
CA GLY A 106 -1.50 -11.55 -3.30
C GLY A 106 -1.86 -12.52 -2.17
N PRO A 107 -3.14 -12.95 -2.12
CA PRO A 107 -4.21 -12.58 -3.05
C PRO A 107 -4.54 -11.09 -2.96
N PHE A 108 -4.79 -10.46 -4.11
CA PHE A 108 -5.17 -9.06 -4.20
C PHE A 108 -6.68 -8.90 -4.10
N ASN A 109 -7.12 -7.87 -3.39
CA ASN A 109 -8.50 -7.42 -3.38
C ASN A 109 -8.72 -6.48 -4.58
N TYR A 110 -8.97 -7.07 -5.75
CA TYR A 110 -9.15 -6.30 -6.98
C TYR A 110 -10.31 -5.31 -6.88
N GLN A 111 -11.40 -5.65 -6.18
CA GLN A 111 -12.52 -4.72 -6.02
C GLN A 111 -12.09 -3.43 -5.31
N SER A 112 -11.42 -3.53 -4.17
CA SER A 112 -10.96 -2.34 -3.44
C SER A 112 -9.80 -1.61 -4.14
N ARG A 113 -8.94 -2.33 -4.86
CA ARG A 113 -7.86 -1.71 -5.66
C ARG A 113 -8.43 -0.95 -6.87
N ASP A 114 -9.45 -1.50 -7.53
CA ASP A 114 -10.18 -0.85 -8.63
C ASP A 114 -10.92 0.40 -8.08
N GLU A 115 -11.53 0.31 -6.90
CA GLU A 115 -12.17 1.44 -6.21
C GLU A 115 -11.16 2.55 -5.85
N ALA A 116 -9.95 2.17 -5.45
CA ALA A 116 -8.85 3.11 -5.22
C ALA A 116 -8.28 3.71 -6.51
N GLY A 117 -8.69 3.18 -7.67
CA GLY A 117 -8.29 3.63 -9.01
C GLY A 117 -7.01 2.99 -9.55
N ILE A 118 -6.41 2.01 -8.87
CA ILE A 118 -5.19 1.34 -9.36
C ILE A 118 -5.53 0.55 -10.63
N PRO A 119 -4.88 0.83 -11.78
CA PRO A 119 -5.11 0.04 -12.98
C PRO A 119 -4.65 -1.41 -12.81
N ARG A 120 -5.39 -2.34 -13.40
CA ARG A 120 -5.21 -3.78 -13.15
C ARG A 120 -3.89 -4.36 -13.65
N GLU A 121 -3.26 -3.69 -14.61
CA GLU A 121 -2.01 -4.07 -15.24
C GLU A 121 -0.75 -3.58 -14.50
N TRP A 122 -0.93 -2.90 -13.36
CA TRP A 122 0.16 -2.38 -12.53
C TRP A 122 0.67 -3.43 -11.55
#